data_AF-A0A661QVZ8-F1
#
_entry.id   AF-A0A661QVZ8-F1
#
_cell.length_a   1.000
_cell.length_b   1.000
_cell.length_c   1.000
_cell.angle_alpha   90.00
_cell.angle_beta   90.00
_cell.angle_gamma   90.00
#
_symmetry.space_group_name_H-M   'P 1'
#
loop_
_entity.id
_entity.type
_entity.pdbx_description
1 polymer ?
#
loop_
_entity_poly.entity_id
_entity_poly.type
_entity_poly.pdbx_seq_one_letter_code
_entity_poly.pdbx_strand_id
1 'polypeptide(L)'
;NPTLWKELAEVRRKQKFHNISKKEFERKSVIYGDINDFIEMTWSRERYEAAISAYKNAVVIHDVARKNSVVHTDYPDIAKADIQDLILTHSPDNLASWRPILRSGKRLVLTQGKVYEWVKGRLHPLDADIYIKHFSGHYVGYRSPDGPFKVIEKDGLLGIVEADSPGKGLMRVDLYQDIEGEYYPLLLDTNKCYRIRPDGCVEEVTFDKASSKGHVVHSHRGAAGRMKAVMSDTPEVPSPRLQAQG
;
A
#
# COMPACT_ATOMS: atom_id res chain seq x y z
N ASN A 1 -1.15 -0.11 -15.14
CA ASN A 1 -2.17 -1.13 -14.88
C ASN A 1 -1.72 -2.46 -15.48
N PRO A 2 -1.22 -3.42 -14.67
CA PRO A 2 -0.77 -4.74 -15.15
C PRO A 2 -1.87 -5.56 -15.83
N THR A 3 -3.12 -5.48 -15.35
CA THR A 3 -4.27 -6.17 -15.95
C THR A 3 -4.49 -5.71 -17.38
N LEU A 4 -4.50 -4.39 -17.61
CA LEU A 4 -4.62 -3.81 -18.95
C LEU A 4 -3.52 -4.31 -19.90
N TRP A 5 -2.26 -4.37 -19.44
CA TRP A 5 -1.16 -4.83 -20.30
C TRP A 5 -1.30 -6.30 -20.68
N LYS A 6 -1.77 -7.14 -19.75
CA LYS A 6 -2.08 -8.53 -20.03
C LYS A 6 -3.20 -8.65 -21.05
N GLU A 7 -4.26 -7.85 -20.91
CA GLU A 7 -5.36 -7.80 -21.88
C GLU A 7 -4.90 -7.39 -23.28
N LEU A 8 -4.01 -6.39 -23.40
CA LEU A 8 -3.48 -5.93 -24.69
C LEU A 8 -2.72 -7.02 -25.46
N ALA A 9 -2.18 -8.02 -24.76
CA ALA A 9 -1.41 -9.13 -25.32
C ALA A 9 -2.20 -10.45 -25.45
N GLU A 10 -3.27 -10.64 -24.66
CA GLU A 10 -4.03 -11.90 -24.65
C GLU A 10 -5.41 -11.77 -25.33
N VAL A 11 -6.03 -10.60 -25.28
CA VAL A 11 -7.38 -10.40 -25.83
C VAL A 11 -7.29 -10.17 -27.33
N ARG A 12 -7.79 -11.15 -28.09
CA ARG A 12 -8.01 -11.02 -29.53
C ARG A 12 -9.36 -10.38 -29.78
N ARG A 13 -9.35 -9.18 -30.35
CA ARG A 13 -10.56 -8.46 -30.77
C ARG A 13 -10.91 -8.85 -32.19
N LYS A 14 -12.18 -9.16 -32.41
CA LYS A 14 -12.68 -9.36 -33.78
C LYS A 14 -12.68 -8.01 -34.49
N GLN A 15 -11.99 -7.94 -35.62
CA GLN A 15 -11.98 -6.76 -36.48
C GLN A 15 -13.41 -6.40 -36.93
N LYS A 16 -13.73 -5.10 -36.94
CA LYS A 16 -15.06 -4.57 -37.25
C LYS A 16 -15.07 -3.89 -38.61
N PHE A 17 -15.59 -4.60 -39.60
CA PHE A 17 -15.70 -4.17 -40.99
C PHE A 17 -17.04 -3.49 -41.31
N HIS A 18 -17.46 -2.55 -40.46
CA HIS A 18 -18.79 -1.93 -40.54
C HIS A 18 -18.90 -0.96 -41.74
N ASN A 19 -17.84 -0.21 -42.05
CA ASN A 19 -17.82 0.78 -43.13
C ASN A 19 -16.90 0.41 -44.32
N ILE A 20 -16.16 -0.70 -44.22
CA ILE A 20 -15.25 -1.18 -45.27
C ILE A 20 -15.25 -2.70 -45.29
N SER A 21 -15.40 -3.31 -46.47
CA SER A 21 -15.34 -4.77 -46.59
C SER A 21 -13.92 -5.29 -46.35
N LYS A 22 -13.77 -6.55 -45.90
CA LYS A 22 -12.45 -7.17 -45.70
C LYS A 22 -11.58 -7.13 -46.98
N LYS A 23 -12.19 -7.40 -48.14
CA LYS A 23 -11.51 -7.36 -49.44
C LYS A 23 -11.01 -5.96 -49.79
N GLU A 24 -11.77 -4.94 -49.40
CA GLU A 24 -11.40 -3.54 -49.65
C GLU A 24 -10.34 -3.06 -48.66
N PHE A 25 -10.40 -3.51 -47.41
CA PHE A 25 -9.36 -3.30 -46.40
C PHE A 25 -8.01 -3.85 -46.86
N GLU A 26 -7.97 -5.09 -47.38
CA GLU A 26 -6.74 -5.74 -47.86
C GLU A 26 -6.12 -5.07 -49.10
N ARG A 27 -6.91 -4.30 -49.87
CA ARG A 27 -6.46 -3.67 -51.12
C ARG A 27 -6.04 -2.20 -50.96
N LYS A 28 -6.52 -1.51 -49.92
CA LYS A 28 -6.26 -0.08 -49.73
C LYS A 28 -4.93 0.15 -49.03
N SER A 29 -4.16 1.13 -49.50
CA SER A 29 -2.94 1.61 -48.86
C SER A 29 -3.20 2.60 -47.73
N VAL A 30 -4.37 3.24 -47.70
CA VAL A 30 -4.79 4.21 -46.67
C VAL A 30 -6.24 3.94 -46.29
N ILE A 31 -6.51 3.87 -44.99
CA ILE A 31 -7.84 3.67 -44.41
C ILE A 31 -8.05 4.76 -43.36
N TYR A 32 -9.21 5.41 -43.39
CA TYR A 32 -9.61 6.43 -42.42
C TYR A 32 -10.64 5.82 -41.46
N GLY A 33 -10.33 5.81 -40.16
CA GLY A 33 -11.18 5.24 -39.12
C GLY A 33 -10.44 5.09 -37.79
N ASP A 34 -11.11 4.50 -36.79
CA ASP A 34 -10.47 4.12 -35.52
C ASP A 34 -9.61 2.87 -35.74
N ILE A 35 -8.32 2.98 -35.41
CA ILE A 35 -7.37 1.88 -35.56
C ILE A 35 -7.79 0.62 -34.78
N ASN A 36 -8.52 0.79 -33.67
CA ASN A 36 -9.01 -0.31 -32.83
C ASN A 36 -10.03 -1.20 -33.54
N ASP A 37 -10.68 -0.72 -34.61
CA ASP A 37 -11.60 -1.54 -35.40
C ASP A 37 -10.88 -2.52 -36.33
N PHE A 38 -9.59 -2.29 -36.59
CA PHE A 38 -8.81 -3.05 -37.57
C PHE A 38 -7.68 -3.88 -36.93
N ILE A 39 -7.34 -3.63 -35.67
CA ILE A 39 -6.31 -4.38 -34.95
C ILE A 39 -6.94 -5.59 -34.24
N GLU A 40 -6.43 -6.79 -34.54
CA GLU A 40 -6.81 -8.02 -33.84
C GLU A 40 -6.22 -8.09 -32.44
N MET A 41 -4.97 -7.66 -32.28
CA MET A 41 -4.22 -7.70 -31.02
C MET A 41 -3.26 -6.52 -30.96
N THR A 42 -3.20 -5.82 -29.81
CA THR A 42 -2.45 -4.57 -29.73
C THR A 42 -0.98 -4.80 -29.43
N TRP A 43 -0.65 -5.72 -28.50
CA TRP A 43 0.72 -6.06 -28.12
C TRP A 43 1.02 -7.52 -28.44
N SER A 44 2.25 -7.81 -28.86
CA SER A 44 2.74 -9.18 -28.91
C SER A 44 3.01 -9.71 -27.49
N ARG A 45 3.13 -11.04 -27.35
CA ARG A 45 3.48 -11.67 -26.08
C ARG A 45 4.86 -11.21 -25.59
N GLU A 46 5.82 -11.11 -26.50
CA GLU A 46 7.19 -10.68 -26.22
C GLU A 46 7.22 -9.25 -25.69
N ARG A 47 6.39 -8.35 -26.25
CA ARG A 47 6.29 -6.97 -25.77
C ARG A 47 5.72 -6.89 -24.36
N TYR A 48 4.72 -7.70 -24.05
CA TYR A 48 4.19 -7.81 -22.69
C TYR A 48 5.24 -8.34 -21.71
N GLU A 49 5.95 -9.41 -22.06
CA GLU A 49 6.99 -9.99 -21.22
C GLU A 49 8.15 -9.01 -20.98
N ALA A 50 8.59 -8.30 -22.03
CA ALA A 50 9.58 -7.24 -21.91
C ALA A 50 9.10 -6.13 -20.95
N ALA A 51 7.87 -5.66 -21.10
CA ALA A 51 7.30 -4.64 -20.23
C ALA A 51 7.24 -5.08 -18.76
N ILE A 52 6.79 -6.30 -18.47
CA ILE A 52 6.72 -6.84 -17.11
C ILE A 52 8.11 -7.05 -16.51
N SER A 53 9.06 -7.54 -17.31
CA SER A 53 10.44 -7.80 -16.84
C SER A 53 11.16 -6.55 -16.34
N ALA A 54 10.80 -5.36 -16.82
CA ALA A 54 11.36 -4.09 -16.35
C ALA A 54 11.10 -3.81 -14.86
N TYR A 55 10.08 -4.44 -14.28
CA TYR A 55 9.73 -4.31 -12.86
C TYR A 55 10.41 -5.36 -11.98
N LYS A 56 11.04 -6.38 -12.57
CA LYS A 56 11.68 -7.45 -11.82
C LYS A 56 12.89 -6.91 -11.08
N ASN A 57 12.94 -7.12 -9.77
CA ASN A 57 14.01 -6.64 -8.88
C ASN A 57 14.17 -5.10 -8.88
N ALA A 58 13.13 -4.36 -9.30
CA ALA A 58 13.12 -2.91 -9.27
C ALA A 58 12.33 -2.40 -8.05
N VAL A 59 12.78 -1.28 -7.49
CA VAL A 59 11.95 -0.47 -6.58
C VAL A 59 11.03 0.38 -7.44
N VAL A 60 9.73 0.21 -7.26
CA VAL A 60 8.70 0.84 -8.08
C VAL A 60 7.94 1.84 -7.24
N ILE A 61 7.97 3.10 -7.67
CA ILE A 61 7.14 4.16 -7.12
C ILE A 61 5.96 4.35 -8.06
N HIS A 62 4.74 4.28 -7.54
CA HIS A 62 3.54 4.25 -8.38
C HIS A 62 2.37 5.03 -7.76
N ASP A 63 1.69 5.81 -8.59
CA ASP A 63 0.47 6.52 -8.19
C ASP A 63 -0.76 5.63 -8.33
N VAL A 64 -1.65 5.73 -7.35
CA VAL A 64 -2.80 4.83 -7.25
C VAL A 64 -4.09 5.61 -7.11
N ALA A 65 -5.18 5.05 -7.61
CA ALA A 65 -6.52 5.56 -7.40
C ALA A 65 -7.45 4.50 -6.80
N ARG A 66 -8.66 4.95 -6.45
CA ARG A 66 -9.79 4.04 -6.23
C ARG A 66 -10.30 3.55 -7.58
N LYS A 67 -11.28 2.64 -7.50
CA LYS A 67 -11.92 2.01 -8.66
C LYS A 67 -12.30 2.98 -9.78
N ASN A 68 -12.18 2.47 -11.00
CA ASN A 68 -12.59 3.09 -12.26
C ASN A 68 -11.85 4.40 -12.55
N SER A 69 -10.60 4.53 -12.12
CA SER A 69 -9.79 5.67 -12.54
C SER A 69 -9.40 5.53 -14.01
N VAL A 70 -9.58 6.61 -14.76
CA VAL A 70 -9.17 6.67 -16.17
C VAL A 70 -7.67 6.95 -16.29
N VAL A 71 -7.08 7.60 -15.28
CA VAL A 71 -5.72 8.17 -15.34
C VAL A 71 -4.72 7.38 -14.51
N HIS A 72 -5.13 6.93 -13.32
CA HIS A 72 -4.24 6.20 -12.40
C HIS A 72 -4.62 4.72 -12.36
N THR A 73 -3.69 3.87 -11.93
CA THR A 73 -4.00 2.44 -11.74
C THR A 73 -4.90 2.28 -10.50
N ASP A 74 -5.95 1.48 -10.62
CA ASP A 74 -6.83 1.14 -9.51
C ASP A 74 -6.08 0.34 -8.42
N TYR A 75 -6.33 0.66 -7.15
CA TYR A 75 -5.70 -0.02 -6.02
C TYR A 75 -5.86 -1.55 -6.04
N PRO A 76 -7.07 -2.13 -6.27
CA PRO A 76 -7.24 -3.57 -6.27
C PRO A 76 -6.37 -4.30 -7.32
N ASP A 77 -6.07 -3.64 -8.44
CA ASP A 77 -5.23 -4.19 -9.51
C ASP A 77 -3.75 -4.20 -9.09
N ILE A 78 -3.26 -3.04 -8.61
CA ILE A 78 -1.84 -2.90 -8.29
C ILE A 78 -1.45 -3.57 -6.97
N ALA A 79 -2.37 -3.68 -6.01
CA ALA A 79 -2.12 -4.31 -4.71
C ALA A 79 -1.70 -5.79 -4.85
N LYS A 80 -2.24 -6.47 -5.88
CA LYS A 80 -1.99 -7.88 -6.19
C LYS A 80 -0.92 -8.09 -7.24
N ALA A 81 -0.33 -7.01 -7.77
CA ALA A 81 0.73 -7.12 -8.77
C ALA A 81 1.96 -7.80 -8.16
N ASP A 82 2.60 -8.65 -8.96
CA ASP A 82 3.86 -9.32 -8.60
C ASP A 82 5.04 -8.34 -8.72
N ILE A 83 4.99 -7.29 -7.91
CA ILE A 83 6.02 -6.28 -7.76
C ILE A 83 6.41 -6.31 -6.27
N GLN A 84 7.65 -6.71 -6.01
CA GLN A 84 8.13 -6.91 -4.64
C GLN A 84 8.23 -5.57 -3.91
N ASP A 85 9.06 -4.66 -4.41
CA ASP A 85 9.33 -3.35 -3.80
C ASP A 85 8.43 -2.26 -4.40
N LEU A 86 7.12 -2.42 -4.24
CA LEU A 86 6.13 -1.43 -4.66
C LEU A 86 5.84 -0.42 -3.54
N ILE A 87 6.02 0.85 -3.85
CA ILE A 87 5.74 1.99 -2.99
C ILE A 87 4.68 2.86 -3.66
N LEU A 88 3.64 3.20 -2.91
CA LEU A 88 2.55 4.04 -3.38
C LEU A 88 2.83 5.50 -3.05
N THR A 89 2.68 6.36 -4.04
CA THR A 89 2.76 7.82 -3.88
C THR A 89 1.37 8.42 -4.01
N HIS A 90 1.16 9.39 -4.91
CA HIS A 90 -0.10 10.14 -5.00
C HIS A 90 -1.29 9.17 -4.95
N SER A 91 -2.06 9.29 -3.88
CA SER A 91 -3.11 8.35 -3.50
C SER A 91 -4.36 9.10 -3.06
N PRO A 92 -5.55 8.53 -3.29
CA PRO A 92 -6.80 9.09 -2.82
C PRO A 92 -6.82 9.18 -1.30
N ASP A 93 -7.59 10.13 -0.77
CA ASP A 93 -7.85 10.19 0.66
C ASP A 93 -8.62 8.95 1.11
N ASN A 94 -8.45 8.56 2.38
CA ASN A 94 -9.08 7.41 3.01
C ASN A 94 -8.73 6.11 2.26
N LEU A 95 -7.43 5.88 2.09
CA LEU A 95 -6.87 4.65 1.53
C LEU A 95 -6.06 3.93 2.59
N ALA A 96 -6.30 2.63 2.76
CA ALA A 96 -5.40 1.75 3.47
C ALA A 96 -4.73 0.80 2.46
N SER A 97 -3.48 0.43 2.73
CA SER A 97 -2.67 -0.39 1.83
C SER A 97 -1.71 -1.32 2.55
N TRP A 98 -1.57 -2.53 2.00
CA TRP A 98 -0.48 -3.44 2.36
C TRP A 98 0.90 -2.94 1.91
N ARG A 99 0.93 -2.01 0.94
CA ARG A 99 2.13 -1.42 0.38
C ARG A 99 2.38 -0.06 1.05
N PRO A 100 3.65 0.36 1.21
CA PRO A 100 3.96 1.67 1.79
C PRO A 100 3.26 2.81 1.04
N ILE A 101 2.60 3.69 1.77
CA ILE A 101 2.05 4.95 1.23
C ILE A 101 2.96 6.08 1.73
N LEU A 102 3.62 6.77 0.80
CA LEU A 102 4.51 7.87 1.15
C LEU A 102 3.83 9.23 0.96
N ARG A 103 4.13 10.13 1.89
CA ARG A 103 3.83 11.56 1.76
C ARG A 103 4.99 12.31 1.08
N SER A 104 4.72 13.52 0.63
CA SER A 104 5.75 14.40 0.08
C SER A 104 6.83 14.73 1.13
N GLY A 105 8.06 14.96 0.67
CA GLY A 105 9.20 15.35 1.50
C GLY A 105 9.96 14.20 2.17
N LYS A 106 9.48 12.95 2.06
CA LYS A 106 10.23 11.78 2.56
C LYS A 106 11.47 11.53 1.70
N ARG A 107 12.57 11.14 2.35
CA ARG A 107 13.81 10.73 1.68
C ARG A 107 13.94 9.22 1.71
N LEU A 108 13.97 8.61 0.52
CA LEU A 108 14.30 7.20 0.38
C LEU A 108 15.78 7.00 0.08
N VAL A 109 16.34 5.89 0.58
CA VAL A 109 17.71 5.46 0.32
C VAL A 109 17.66 4.01 -0.15
N LEU A 110 18.17 3.79 -1.36
CA LEU A 110 18.39 2.46 -1.91
C LEU A 110 19.83 2.04 -1.62
N THR A 111 20.01 0.99 -0.82
CA THR A 111 21.33 0.43 -0.50
C THR A 111 21.23 -1.06 -0.34
N GLN A 112 22.22 -1.81 -0.83
CA GLN A 112 22.27 -3.28 -0.75
C GLN A 112 20.99 -3.96 -1.31
N GLY A 113 20.41 -3.38 -2.36
CA GLY A 113 19.18 -3.90 -2.99
C GLY A 113 17.91 -3.76 -2.14
N LYS A 114 17.93 -2.97 -1.07
CA LYS A 114 16.77 -2.70 -0.22
C LYS A 114 16.49 -1.21 -0.13
N VAL A 115 15.21 -0.87 -0.03
CA VAL A 115 14.75 0.51 0.16
C VAL A 115 14.52 0.81 1.64
N TYR A 116 15.01 1.96 2.06
CA TYR A 116 14.87 2.47 3.42
C TYR A 116 14.36 3.90 3.38
N GLU A 117 13.68 4.32 4.44
CA GLU A 117 13.37 5.71 4.69
C GLU A 117 14.45 6.33 5.59
N TRP A 118 14.95 7.49 5.22
CA TRP A 118 15.92 8.26 6.01
C TRP A 118 15.20 9.23 6.94
N VAL A 119 15.32 9.00 8.24
CA VAL A 119 14.68 9.80 9.28
C VAL A 119 15.71 10.16 10.34
N LYS A 120 15.89 11.46 10.59
CA LYS A 120 16.77 12.00 11.65
C LYS A 120 18.15 11.32 11.76
N GLY A 121 18.80 11.10 10.62
CA GLY A 121 20.15 10.51 10.58
C GLY A 121 20.19 8.98 10.55
N ARG A 122 19.03 8.30 10.46
CA ARG A 122 18.93 6.84 10.54
C ARG A 122 18.13 6.27 9.37
N LEU A 123 18.52 5.07 8.94
CA LEU A 123 17.79 4.29 7.95
C LEU A 123 16.76 3.42 8.65
N HIS A 124 15.51 3.50 8.21
CA HIS A 124 14.42 2.69 8.72
C HIS A 124 13.79 1.88 7.59
N PRO A 125 13.49 0.59 7.83
CA PRO A 125 12.69 -0.17 6.87
C PRO A 125 11.26 0.38 6.80
N LEU A 126 10.60 0.08 5.68
CA LEU A 126 9.16 0.25 5.51
C LEU A 126 8.47 -1.05 5.96
N ASP A 127 8.41 -1.28 7.28
CA ASP A 127 8.06 -2.57 7.89
C ASP A 127 6.67 -2.64 8.55
N ALA A 128 5.82 -1.63 8.36
CA ALA A 128 4.47 -1.66 8.89
C ALA A 128 3.62 -2.73 8.19
N ASP A 129 2.68 -3.32 8.92
CA ASP A 129 1.75 -4.31 8.38
C ASP A 129 0.65 -3.67 7.53
N ILE A 130 0.33 -2.40 7.76
CA ILE A 130 -0.61 -1.62 6.95
C ILE A 130 -0.24 -0.13 6.97
N TYR A 131 -0.46 0.55 5.86
CA TYR A 131 -0.24 1.98 5.67
C TYR A 131 -1.55 2.67 5.35
N ILE A 132 -1.79 3.83 5.92
CA ILE A 132 -3.08 4.50 5.85
C ILE A 132 -2.86 5.97 5.53
N LYS A 133 -3.59 6.47 4.53
CA LYS A 133 -3.80 7.89 4.28
C LYS A 133 -5.25 8.23 4.64
N HIS A 134 -5.43 9.13 5.60
CA HIS A 134 -6.74 9.67 5.99
C HIS A 134 -6.66 11.19 5.90
N PHE A 135 -7.22 11.75 4.82
CA PHE A 135 -7.02 13.16 4.43
C PHE A 135 -5.53 13.55 4.42
N SER A 136 -5.14 14.56 5.20
CA SER A 136 -3.76 14.99 5.37
C SER A 136 -2.94 14.08 6.29
N GLY A 137 -3.60 13.26 7.10
CA GLY A 137 -2.99 12.35 8.04
C GLY A 137 -2.42 11.10 7.36
N HIS A 138 -1.23 10.70 7.80
CA HIS A 138 -0.60 9.44 7.43
C HIS A 138 -0.40 8.62 8.68
N TYR A 139 -0.69 7.33 8.58
CA TYR A 139 -0.65 6.41 9.71
C TYR A 139 -0.08 5.07 9.25
N VAL A 140 0.48 4.36 10.20
CA VAL A 140 0.96 3.00 10.04
C VAL A 140 0.31 2.12 11.09
N GLY A 141 0.03 0.88 10.73
CA GLY A 141 -0.50 -0.12 11.62
C GLY A 141 0.46 -1.29 11.76
N TYR A 142 0.65 -1.75 12.99
CA TYR A 142 1.37 -2.98 13.30
C TYR A 142 0.39 -4.01 13.83
N ARG A 143 0.49 -5.25 13.36
CA ARG A 143 -0.39 -6.34 13.78
C ARG A 143 -0.25 -6.58 15.27
N SER A 144 -1.39 -6.63 15.95
CA SER A 144 -1.49 -6.82 17.39
C SER A 144 -2.77 -7.60 17.71
N PRO A 145 -2.71 -8.78 18.35
CA PRO A 145 -3.89 -9.58 18.68
C PRO A 145 -4.94 -8.81 19.49
N ASP A 146 -4.48 -7.86 20.30
CA ASP A 146 -5.31 -7.03 21.18
C ASP A 146 -5.44 -5.58 20.70
N GLY A 147 -4.98 -5.30 19.46
CA GLY A 147 -5.02 -3.96 18.89
C GLY A 147 -6.45 -3.38 18.85
N PRO A 148 -6.65 -2.08 19.16
CA PRO A 148 -7.97 -1.47 19.26
C PRO A 148 -8.67 -1.34 17.91
N PHE A 149 -7.94 -1.51 16.80
CA PHE A 149 -8.47 -1.44 15.45
C PHE A 149 -8.37 -2.79 14.74
N LYS A 150 -9.16 -2.95 13.69
CA LYS A 150 -9.04 -4.04 12.73
C LYS A 150 -9.03 -3.54 11.30
N VAL A 151 -8.30 -4.26 10.47
CA VAL A 151 -8.32 -4.10 9.02
C VAL A 151 -9.52 -4.86 8.47
N ILE A 152 -10.27 -4.23 7.59
CA ILE A 152 -11.36 -4.84 6.83
C ILE A 152 -11.09 -4.70 5.33
N GLU A 153 -11.72 -5.55 4.53
CA GLU A 153 -11.71 -5.43 3.07
C GLU A 153 -13.14 -5.41 2.56
N LYS A 154 -13.43 -4.45 1.69
CA LYS A 154 -14.72 -4.34 0.99
C LYS A 154 -14.46 -4.05 -0.47
N ASP A 155 -14.96 -4.93 -1.33
CA ASP A 155 -14.85 -4.83 -2.77
C ASP A 155 -13.40 -4.63 -3.29
N GLY A 156 -12.40 -5.24 -2.64
CA GLY A 156 -10.98 -5.13 -2.99
C GLY A 156 -10.26 -3.90 -2.42
N LEU A 157 -10.96 -3.06 -1.65
CA LEU A 157 -10.38 -1.91 -0.96
C LEU A 157 -10.24 -2.22 0.53
N LEU A 158 -9.09 -1.87 1.10
CA LEU A 158 -8.86 -1.99 2.53
C LEU A 158 -9.43 -0.78 3.27
N GLY A 159 -9.90 -1.04 4.49
CA GLY A 159 -10.33 -0.03 5.45
C GLY A 159 -9.88 -0.37 6.87
N ILE A 160 -9.98 0.60 7.74
CA ILE A 160 -9.68 0.47 9.17
C ILE A 160 -10.92 0.87 9.95
N VAL A 161 -11.30 0.04 10.92
CA VAL A 161 -12.42 0.29 11.85
C VAL A 161 -12.02 -0.13 13.25
N GLU A 162 -12.79 0.30 14.25
CA GLU A 162 -12.61 -0.19 15.64
C GLU A 162 -12.82 -1.71 15.69
N ALA A 163 -12.12 -2.38 16.61
CA ALA A 163 -12.10 -3.84 16.66
C ALA A 163 -13.50 -4.44 16.89
N ASP A 164 -14.34 -3.76 17.66
CA ASP A 164 -15.71 -4.13 18.03
C ASP A 164 -16.76 -3.80 16.95
N SER A 165 -16.42 -2.96 15.97
CA SER A 165 -17.31 -2.60 14.86
C SER A 165 -17.81 -3.85 14.13
N PRO A 166 -19.04 -3.91 13.58
CA PRO A 166 -19.53 -5.08 12.87
C PRO A 166 -18.67 -5.47 11.66
N GLY A 167 -18.63 -6.78 11.35
CA GLY A 167 -17.94 -7.31 10.18
C GLY A 167 -16.64 -8.05 10.48
N LYS A 168 -16.24 -8.93 9.54
CA LYS A 168 -15.05 -9.76 9.66
C LYS A 168 -13.79 -8.92 9.44
N GLY A 169 -12.90 -8.91 10.42
CA GLY A 169 -11.56 -8.34 10.28
C GLY A 169 -10.58 -9.32 9.63
N LEU A 170 -9.61 -8.79 8.89
CA LEU A 170 -8.47 -9.53 8.35
C LEU A 170 -7.36 -9.69 9.40
N MET A 171 -7.13 -8.65 10.21
CA MET A 171 -6.23 -8.67 11.37
C MET A 171 -6.54 -7.49 12.31
N ARG A 172 -6.13 -7.60 13.57
CA ARG A 172 -6.13 -6.49 14.53
C ARG A 172 -4.78 -5.76 14.52
N VAL A 173 -4.81 -4.45 14.76
CA VAL A 173 -3.65 -3.57 14.65
C VAL A 173 -3.62 -2.48 15.72
N ASP A 174 -2.42 -2.13 16.15
CA ASP A 174 -2.13 -0.87 16.81
C ASP A 174 -1.76 0.18 15.76
N LEU A 175 -2.36 1.36 15.85
CA LEU A 175 -2.14 2.45 14.90
C LEU A 175 -1.23 3.52 15.48
N TYR A 176 -0.35 4.02 14.61
CA TYR A 176 0.54 5.12 14.90
C TYR A 176 0.43 6.18 13.81
N GLN A 177 0.38 7.45 14.20
CA GLN A 177 0.49 8.57 13.29
C GLN A 177 1.95 8.73 12.84
N ASP A 178 2.16 8.82 11.53
CA ASP A 178 3.45 9.19 10.94
C ASP A 178 3.60 10.71 10.94
N ILE A 179 4.58 11.19 11.71
CA ILE A 179 4.99 12.59 11.78
C ILE A 179 6.47 12.66 11.40
N GLU A 180 6.77 13.19 10.21
CA GLU A 180 8.15 13.29 9.68
C GLU A 180 8.93 11.96 9.67
N GLY A 181 8.23 10.83 9.58
CA GLY A 181 8.85 9.50 9.59
C GLY A 181 9.08 8.96 11.00
N GLU A 182 8.59 9.62 12.02
CA GLU A 182 8.47 9.07 13.36
C GLU A 182 7.04 8.60 13.62
N TYR A 183 6.88 7.57 14.46
CA TYR A 183 5.59 6.92 14.67
C TYR A 183 5.12 7.16 16.10
N TYR A 184 3.98 7.82 16.25
CA TYR A 184 3.41 8.20 17.55
C TYR A 184 2.04 7.53 17.74
N PRO A 185 1.68 7.06 18.95
CA PRO A 185 0.39 6.41 19.18
C PRO A 185 -0.78 7.26 18.67
N LEU A 186 -1.77 6.63 18.04
CA LEU A 186 -2.94 7.35 17.55
C LEU A 186 -3.72 7.98 18.73
N LEU A 187 -3.91 9.30 18.69
CA LEU A 187 -4.73 10.02 19.66
C LEU A 187 -6.20 9.93 19.23
N LEU A 188 -7.06 9.48 20.13
CA LEU A 188 -8.50 9.33 19.89
C LEU A 188 -9.32 10.48 20.49
N ASP A 189 -8.75 11.16 21.49
CA ASP A 189 -9.38 12.30 22.12
C ASP A 189 -9.36 13.51 21.18
N THR A 190 -10.52 14.09 20.91
CA THR A 190 -10.66 15.25 19.99
C THR A 190 -10.00 16.52 20.50
N ASN A 191 -9.70 16.59 21.81
CA ASN A 191 -9.00 17.70 22.43
C ASN A 191 -7.48 17.49 22.51
N LYS A 192 -6.94 16.44 21.89
CA LYS A 192 -5.50 16.19 21.83
C LYS A 192 -4.98 16.27 20.40
N CYS A 193 -3.75 16.75 20.22
CA CYS A 193 -3.04 16.66 18.95
C CYS A 193 -1.53 16.62 19.15
N TYR A 194 -0.82 16.18 18.12
CA TYR A 194 0.63 16.33 18.06
C TYR A 194 1.02 17.62 17.35
N ARG A 195 2.07 18.29 17.87
CA ARG A 195 2.69 19.45 17.23
C ARG A 195 4.20 19.26 17.13
N ILE A 196 4.76 19.61 15.98
CA ILE A 196 6.21 19.68 15.80
C ILE A 196 6.69 21.02 16.34
N ARG A 197 7.65 20.98 17.25
CA ARG A 197 8.33 22.15 17.82
C ARG A 197 9.45 22.65 16.88
N PRO A 198 9.90 23.91 17.01
CA PRO A 198 11.01 24.44 16.21
C PRO A 198 12.34 23.68 16.36
N ASP A 199 12.55 23.00 17.49
CA ASP A 199 13.70 22.13 17.74
C ASP A 199 13.57 20.73 17.09
N GLY A 200 12.47 20.46 16.40
CA GLY A 200 12.18 19.18 15.74
C GLY A 200 11.66 18.09 16.67
N CYS A 201 11.42 18.37 17.95
CA CYS A 201 10.72 17.47 18.85
C CYS A 201 9.21 17.48 18.59
N VAL A 202 8.54 16.37 18.91
CA VAL A 202 7.08 16.27 18.84
C VAL A 202 6.50 16.39 20.24
N GLU A 203 5.49 17.24 20.38
CA GLU A 203 4.76 17.50 21.61
C GLU A 203 3.33 17.00 21.47
N GLU A 204 2.86 16.21 22.44
CA GLU A 204 1.44 15.92 22.62
C GLU A 204 0.81 17.08 23.41
N VAL A 205 -0.16 17.75 22.80
CA VAL A 205 -0.86 18.89 23.38
C VAL A 205 -2.29 18.50 23.68
N THR A 206 -2.71 18.69 24.92
CA THR A 206 -4.11 18.61 25.35
C THR A 206 -4.67 20.02 25.50
N PHE A 207 -5.84 20.26 24.93
CA PHE A 207 -6.59 21.51 25.05
C PHE A 207 -7.72 21.34 26.07
N ASP A 208 -7.77 22.27 27.02
CA ASP A 208 -8.90 22.49 27.92
C ASP A 208 -9.62 23.78 27.49
N LYS A 209 -10.78 24.09 28.10
CA LYS A 209 -11.59 25.26 27.74
C LYS A 209 -10.85 26.60 27.81
N ALA A 210 -9.81 26.71 28.64
CA ALA A 210 -9.09 27.96 28.88
C ALA A 210 -7.56 27.83 28.79
N SER A 211 -7.02 26.64 28.52
CA SER A 211 -5.58 26.39 28.55
C SER A 211 -5.18 25.27 27.62
N SER A 212 -3.89 25.17 27.34
CA SER A 212 -3.28 23.97 26.76
C SER A 212 -2.12 23.50 27.64
N LYS A 213 -1.92 22.19 27.67
CA LYS A 213 -0.75 21.56 28.32
C LYS A 213 -0.09 20.64 27.31
N GLY A 214 1.22 20.80 27.16
CA GLY A 214 2.04 20.03 26.23
C GLY A 214 3.12 19.25 26.98
N HIS A 215 3.46 18.07 26.47
CA HIS A 215 4.68 17.37 26.87
C HIS A 215 5.34 16.72 25.67
N VAL A 216 6.67 16.68 25.68
CA VAL A 216 7.45 16.06 24.60
C VAL A 216 7.28 14.55 24.66
N VAL A 217 6.97 13.95 23.51
CA VAL A 217 6.79 12.50 23.34
C VAL A 217 7.87 11.92 22.42
N HIS A 218 8.13 10.62 22.57
CA HIS A 218 9.14 9.92 21.79
C HIS A 218 8.52 9.03 20.72
N SER A 219 9.22 8.92 19.59
CA SER A 219 8.84 8.02 18.51
C SER A 219 8.88 6.56 18.96
N HIS A 220 7.86 5.81 18.60
CA HIS A 220 7.80 4.35 18.73
C HIS A 220 8.36 3.63 17.50
N ARG A 221 8.88 4.36 16.49
CA ARG A 221 9.41 3.74 15.28
C ARG A 221 10.57 2.80 15.61
N GLY A 222 10.51 1.57 15.07
CA GLY A 222 11.46 0.51 15.36
C GLY A 222 11.23 -0.24 16.68
N ALA A 223 10.43 0.30 17.60
CA ALA A 223 9.92 -0.42 18.77
C ALA A 223 8.56 -1.07 18.49
N ALA A 224 7.70 -0.39 17.73
CA ALA A 224 6.36 -0.85 17.35
C ALA A 224 6.35 -2.22 16.65
N GLY A 225 7.35 -2.49 15.79
CA GLY A 225 7.53 -3.81 15.17
C GLY A 225 8.20 -4.86 16.06
N ARG A 226 8.92 -4.47 17.12
CA ARG A 226 9.70 -5.39 17.97
C ARG A 226 8.85 -6.19 18.95
N MET A 227 7.59 -5.80 19.21
CA MET A 227 6.65 -6.67 19.93
C MET A 227 6.40 -8.00 19.18
N LYS A 228 6.63 -8.08 17.85
CA LYS A 228 6.62 -9.34 17.10
C LYS A 228 7.76 -10.30 17.50
N ALA A 229 8.96 -9.78 17.74
CA ALA A 229 10.16 -10.62 17.94
C ALA A 229 10.16 -11.33 19.30
N VAL A 230 9.53 -10.74 20.33
CA VAL A 230 9.48 -11.34 21.67
C VAL A 230 8.43 -12.46 21.75
N MET A 231 7.43 -12.47 20.86
CA MET A 231 6.37 -13.50 20.84
C MET A 231 6.64 -14.66 19.86
N SER A 232 7.63 -14.56 18.96
CA SER A 232 7.95 -15.60 17.98
C SER A 232 8.92 -16.68 18.47
N ASP A 233 9.60 -16.47 19.60
CA ASP A 233 10.57 -17.42 20.16
C ASP A 233 9.98 -18.15 21.38
N THR A 234 8.88 -18.89 21.17
CA THR A 234 8.51 -19.94 22.12
C THR A 234 9.16 -21.24 21.64
N PRO A 235 10.11 -21.84 22.38
CA PRO A 235 10.68 -23.13 21.98
C PRO A 235 9.56 -24.18 22.00
N GLU A 236 9.43 -24.93 20.91
CA GLU A 236 8.58 -26.12 20.85
C GLU A 236 8.92 -27.04 22.02
N VAL A 237 7.98 -27.18 22.95
CA VAL A 237 8.04 -28.23 23.97
C VAL A 237 7.79 -29.55 23.25
N PRO A 238 8.72 -30.53 23.29
CA PRO A 238 8.48 -31.82 22.66
C PRO A 238 7.34 -32.53 23.38
N SER A 239 6.29 -32.89 22.64
CA SER A 239 5.19 -33.73 23.13
C SER A 239 5.73 -35.03 23.74
N PRO A 240 5.28 -35.43 24.95
CA PRO A 240 5.67 -36.72 25.51
C PRO A 240 4.99 -37.83 24.70
N ARG A 241 5.83 -38.70 24.11
CA ARG A 241 5.38 -39.96 23.52
C ARG A 241 4.74 -40.80 24.62
N LEU A 242 3.46 -41.14 24.44
CA LEU A 242 2.82 -42.26 25.13
C LEU A 242 3.67 -43.52 24.90
N GLN A 243 4.33 -44.01 25.96
CA GLN A 243 4.77 -45.38 26.01
C GLN A 243 3.58 -46.22 26.48
N ALA A 244 3.11 -47.08 25.57
CA ALA A 244 2.37 -48.26 25.94
C ALA A 244 3.32 -49.24 26.65
N GLN A 245 2.90 -49.81 27.77
CA GLN A 245 3.03 -51.24 28.15
C GLN A 245 2.77 -51.42 29.66
N GLY A 246 2.00 -52.46 30.00
CA GLY A 246 1.95 -53.07 31.33
C GLY A 246 0.60 -52.96 32.03
#